data_AF-A0A967KGE8-F1
#
_entry.id   AF-A0A967KGE8-F1
#
_cell.length_a   1.000
_cell.length_b   1.000
_cell.length_c   1.000
_cell.angle_alpha   90.00
_cell.angle_beta   90.00
_cell.angle_gamma   90.00
#
_symmetry.space_group_name_H-M   'P 1'
#
loop_
_entity.id
_entity.type
_entity.pdbx_description
1 polymer ?
#
loop_
_entity_poly.entity_id
_entity_poly.type
_entity_poly.pdbx_seq_one_letter_code
_entity_poly.pdbx_strand_id
1 'polypeptide(L)'
;MTYTMTETIVAAVLVIVAFSLLAWFIRRKRAHTLFRMNSMLERAGVDPELIESADHAAIIKAIRRRCSRCQAEDVCDRWLAGRYEGSASFCPNEEVIAVLSKLSVETSGGKSFRSAA
;
A
#
# COMPACT_ATOMS: atom_id res chain seq x y z
N MET A 1 -26.77 -29.48 -29.72
CA MET A 1 -26.81 -28.60 -28.54
C MET A 1 -26.99 -27.17 -29.03
N THR A 2 -28.22 -26.77 -29.32
CA THR A 2 -28.56 -25.42 -29.80
C THR A 2 -28.89 -24.56 -28.61
N TYR A 3 -27.94 -23.74 -28.17
CA TYR A 3 -28.19 -22.74 -27.13
C TYR A 3 -29.18 -21.70 -27.68
N THR A 4 -30.18 -21.36 -26.87
CA THR A 4 -31.15 -20.32 -27.23
C THR A 4 -30.47 -18.95 -27.19
N MET A 5 -30.87 -18.03 -28.08
CA MET A 5 -30.34 -16.66 -28.12
C MET A 5 -30.43 -15.95 -26.74
N THR A 6 -31.40 -16.35 -25.92
CA THR A 6 -31.57 -15.87 -24.55
C THR A 6 -30.49 -16.39 -23.60
N GLU A 7 -30.14 -17.68 -23.68
CA GLU A 7 -29.10 -18.27 -22.82
C GLU A 7 -27.72 -17.65 -23.12
N THR A 8 -27.41 -17.40 -24.39
CA THR A 8 -26.14 -16.76 -24.77
C THR A 8 -26.07 -15.32 -24.27
N ILE A 9 -27.15 -14.56 -24.36
CA ILE A 9 -27.23 -13.18 -23.83
C ILE A 9 -27.08 -13.19 -22.30
N VAL A 10 -27.82 -14.05 -21.60
CA VAL A 10 -27.76 -14.14 -20.13
C VAL A 10 -26.34 -14.52 -19.68
N ALA A 11 -25.72 -15.51 -20.31
CA ALA A 11 -24.34 -15.90 -20.01
C ALA A 11 -23.36 -14.73 -20.23
N ALA A 12 -23.48 -14.01 -21.35
CA ALA A 12 -22.64 -12.86 -21.64
C ALA A 12 -22.79 -11.75 -20.59
N VAL A 13 -24.02 -11.43 -20.19
CA VAL A 13 -24.29 -10.43 -19.14
C VAL A 13 -23.68 -10.85 -17.81
N LEU A 14 -23.86 -12.11 -17.39
CA LEU A 14 -23.28 -12.60 -16.13
C LEU A 14 -21.76 -12.52 -16.13
N VAL A 15 -21.12 -12.84 -17.25
CA VAL A 15 -19.67 -12.73 -17.41
C VAL A 15 -19.23 -11.26 -17.28
N ILE A 16 -19.89 -10.33 -17.95
CA ILE A 16 -19.59 -8.89 -17.88
C ILE A 16 -19.75 -8.37 -16.45
N VAL A 17 -20.84 -8.75 -15.77
CA VAL A 17 -21.10 -8.36 -14.37
C VAL A 17 -20.02 -8.93 -13.46
N ALA A 18 -19.66 -10.20 -13.61
CA ALA A 18 -18.59 -10.84 -12.82
C ALA A 18 -17.24 -10.14 -13.00
N PHE A 19 -16.84 -9.85 -14.25
CA PHE A 19 -15.59 -9.12 -14.53
C PHE A 19 -15.63 -7.70 -13.95
N SER A 20 -16.78 -7.02 -14.05
CA SER A 20 -16.95 -5.66 -13.52
C SER A 20 -16.85 -5.63 -12.00
N LEU A 21 -17.50 -6.59 -11.31
CA LEU A 21 -17.41 -6.76 -9.85
C LEU A 21 -16.00 -7.12 -9.41
N LEU A 22 -15.32 -8.02 -10.13
CA LEU A 22 -13.94 -8.40 -9.85
C LEU A 22 -12.99 -7.20 -10.01
N ALA A 23 -13.12 -6.43 -11.10
CA ALA A 23 -12.32 -5.24 -11.33
C ALA A 23 -12.57 -4.17 -10.25
N TRP A 24 -13.82 -3.95 -9.87
CA TRP A 24 -14.18 -3.03 -8.78
C TRP A 24 -13.58 -3.48 -7.45
N PHE A 25 -13.71 -4.77 -7.11
CA PHE A 25 -13.17 -5.34 -5.88
C PHE A 25 -11.64 -5.21 -5.81
N ILE A 26 -10.94 -5.54 -6.90
CA ILE A 26 -9.48 -5.38 -7.00
C ILE A 26 -9.08 -3.90 -6.85
N ARG A 27 -9.79 -2.98 -7.53
CA ARG A 27 -9.51 -1.54 -7.43
C ARG A 27 -9.73 -1.03 -6.00
N ARG A 28 -10.81 -1.44 -5.35
CA ARG A 28 -11.13 -1.06 -3.97
C ARG A 28 -10.05 -1.55 -2.99
N LYS A 29 -9.62 -2.81 -3.12
CA LYS A 29 -8.52 -3.35 -2.30
C LYS A 29 -7.22 -2.55 -2.49
N ARG A 30 -6.85 -2.23 -3.73
CA ARG A 30 -5.64 -1.43 -4.02
C ARG A 30 -5.68 -0.05 -3.38
N ALA A 31 -6.81 0.66 -3.44
CA ALA A 31 -6.95 1.99 -2.85
C ALA A 31 -6.77 1.96 -1.31
N HIS A 32 -7.39 0.98 -0.64
CA HIS A 32 -7.23 0.80 0.81
C HIS A 32 -5.79 0.42 1.18
N THR A 33 -5.14 -0.47 0.44
CA THR A 33 -3.73 -0.82 0.69
C THR A 33 -2.81 0.39 0.54
N LEU A 34 -3.02 1.23 -0.47
CA LEU A 34 -2.20 2.44 -0.70
C LEU A 34 -2.36 3.45 0.43
N PHE A 35 -3.59 3.74 0.82
CA PHE A 35 -3.87 4.67 1.91
C PHE A 35 -3.20 4.22 3.21
N ARG A 36 -3.39 2.95 3.58
CA ARG A 36 -2.82 2.37 4.81
C ARG A 36 -1.30 2.35 4.79
N MET A 37 -0.69 2.04 3.64
CA MET A 37 0.75 2.06 3.48
C MET A 37 1.30 3.48 3.69
N ASN A 38 0.67 4.50 3.09
CA ASN A 38 1.09 5.89 3.26
C ASN A 38 0.97 6.34 4.72
N SER A 39 -0.15 6.03 5.40
CA SER A 39 -0.31 6.34 6.83
C SER A 39 0.73 5.63 7.70
N MET A 40 1.17 4.43 7.31
CA MET A 40 2.24 3.73 8.03
C MET A 40 3.60 4.40 7.88
N LEU A 41 3.94 4.83 6.67
CA LEU A 41 5.18 5.55 6.38
C LEU A 41 5.21 6.91 7.07
N GLU A 42 4.10 7.64 7.02
CA GLU A 42 3.94 8.92 7.72
C GLU A 42 4.09 8.76 9.24
N ARG A 43 3.40 7.77 9.84
CA ARG A 43 3.54 7.48 11.28
C ARG A 43 4.95 7.04 11.66
N ALA A 44 5.70 6.43 10.74
CA ALA A 44 7.09 6.06 10.93
C ALA A 44 8.08 7.22 10.68
N GLY A 45 7.60 8.39 10.24
CA GLY A 45 8.43 9.56 9.97
C GLY A 45 9.24 9.46 8.67
N VAL A 46 8.80 8.64 7.71
CA VAL A 46 9.44 8.57 6.39
C VAL A 46 9.08 9.82 5.58
N ASP A 47 10.10 10.51 5.08
CA ASP A 47 9.98 11.71 4.27
C ASP A 47 9.24 11.40 2.95
N PRO A 48 8.13 12.10 2.61
CA PRO A 48 7.41 11.95 1.36
C PRO A 48 8.32 12.07 0.11
N GLU A 49 9.32 12.95 0.14
CA GLU A 49 10.23 13.12 -1.00
C GLU A 49 11.09 11.86 -1.24
N LEU A 50 11.43 11.13 -0.18
CA LEU A 50 12.16 9.86 -0.30
C LEU A 50 11.29 8.79 -0.97
N ILE A 51 9.98 8.80 -0.70
CA ILE A 51 9.00 7.87 -1.29
C ILE A 51 8.84 8.12 -2.79
N GLU A 52 8.91 9.38 -3.22
CA GLU A 52 8.78 9.80 -4.61
C GLU A 52 10.10 9.70 -5.41
N SER A 53 11.24 9.59 -4.72
CA SER A 53 12.55 9.46 -5.37
C SER A 53 12.65 8.21 -6.24
N ALA A 54 13.23 8.36 -7.43
CA ALA A 54 13.45 7.25 -8.37
C ALA A 54 14.34 6.15 -7.78
N ASP A 55 15.31 6.53 -6.94
CA ASP A 55 16.26 5.62 -6.30
C ASP A 55 15.58 4.63 -5.35
N HIS A 56 14.48 5.03 -4.71
CA HIS A 56 13.76 4.19 -3.75
C HIS A 56 12.48 3.57 -4.32
N ALA A 57 12.12 3.88 -5.56
CA ALA A 57 10.89 3.40 -6.20
C ALA A 57 10.77 1.87 -6.21
N ALA A 58 11.88 1.14 -6.41
CA ALA A 58 11.91 -0.31 -6.36
C ALA A 58 11.61 -0.87 -4.95
N ILE A 59 12.14 -0.22 -3.92
CA ILE A 59 11.94 -0.58 -2.51
C ILE A 59 10.48 -0.32 -2.12
N ILE A 60 9.95 0.87 -2.42
CA ILE A 60 8.55 1.23 -2.17
C ILE A 60 7.60 0.27 -2.89
N LYS A 61 7.91 -0.13 -4.14
CA LYS A 61 7.13 -1.14 -4.88
C LYS A 61 7.16 -2.51 -4.20
N ALA A 62 8.29 -2.93 -3.64
CA ALA A 62 8.41 -4.18 -2.92
C ALA A 62 7.61 -4.17 -1.59
N ILE A 63 7.66 -3.07 -0.85
CA ILE A 63 6.86 -2.85 0.37
C ILE A 63 5.36 -2.92 0.03
N ARG A 64 4.93 -2.23 -1.03
CA ARG A 64 3.53 -2.22 -1.49
C ARG A 64 3.04 -3.63 -1.84
N ARG A 65 3.87 -4.42 -2.54
CA ARG A 65 3.54 -5.82 -2.87
C ARG A 65 3.35 -6.67 -1.61
N ARG A 66 4.25 -6.55 -0.63
CA ARG A 66 4.12 -7.26 0.66
C ARG A 66 2.88 -6.82 1.42
N CYS A 67 2.63 -5.52 1.50
CA CYS A 67 1.45 -4.95 2.15
C CYS A 67 0.15 -5.47 1.51
N SER A 68 0.07 -5.52 0.17
CA SER A 68 -1.11 -6.02 -0.57
C SER A 68 -1.42 -7.51 -0.38
N ARG A 69 -0.46 -8.29 0.14
CA ARG A 69 -0.61 -9.72 0.44
C ARG A 69 -0.77 -9.99 1.93
N CYS A 70 -0.62 -8.98 2.77
CA CYS A 70 -0.75 -9.10 4.22
C CYS A 70 -2.21 -9.28 4.59
N GLN A 71 -2.51 -10.24 5.47
CA GLN A 71 -3.86 -10.52 5.96
C GLN A 71 -4.14 -9.89 7.33
N ALA A 72 -3.17 -9.17 7.91
CA ALA A 72 -3.30 -8.50 9.21
C ALA A 72 -3.97 -7.11 9.08
N GLU A 73 -4.96 -6.99 8.20
CA GLU A 73 -5.62 -5.74 7.87
C GLU A 73 -6.24 -5.09 9.13
N ASP A 74 -6.97 -5.86 9.94
CA ASP A 74 -7.63 -5.33 11.14
C ASP A 74 -6.67 -4.91 12.26
N VAL A 75 -5.52 -5.58 12.37
CA VAL A 75 -4.48 -5.25 13.37
C VAL A 75 -3.82 -3.93 13.00
N CYS A 76 -3.48 -3.77 11.72
CA CYS A 76 -2.83 -2.56 11.24
C CYS A 76 -3.76 -1.32 11.31
N ASP A 77 -5.06 -1.46 11.05
CA ASP A 77 -5.99 -0.33 11.20
C ASP A 77 -6.16 0.09 12.67
N ARG A 78 -6.17 -0.87 13.60
CA ARG A 78 -6.18 -0.58 15.04
C ARG A 78 -4.90 0.10 15.50
N TRP A 79 -3.74 -0.37 15.03
CA TRP A 79 -2.46 0.25 15.31
C TRP A 79 -2.40 1.69 14.77
N LEU A 80 -2.78 1.90 13.50
CA LEU A 80 -2.85 3.22 12.87
C LEU A 80 -3.80 4.17 13.61
N ALA A 81 -4.95 3.68 14.10
CA ALA A 81 -5.89 4.44 14.91
C ALA A 81 -5.36 4.80 16.33
N GLY A 82 -4.13 4.39 16.68
CA GLY A 82 -3.55 4.64 18.00
C GLY A 82 -4.15 3.78 19.10
N ARG A 83 -4.94 2.76 18.76
CA ARG A 83 -5.57 1.82 19.71
C ARG A 83 -4.65 0.67 20.11
N TYR A 84 -3.40 0.71 19.67
CA TYR A 84 -2.33 -0.21 20.05
C TYR A 84 -1.04 0.60 20.19
N GLU A 85 -0.45 0.56 21.38
CA GLU A 85 0.87 1.15 21.66
C GLU A 85 1.95 0.08 21.44
N GLY A 86 3.12 0.51 20.93
CA GLY A 86 4.25 -0.38 20.66
C GLY A 86 4.66 -0.46 19.18
N SER A 87 5.70 -1.25 18.94
CA SER A 87 6.30 -1.40 17.60
C SER A 87 5.36 -2.12 16.64
N ALA A 88 5.60 -1.97 15.34
CA ALA A 88 4.80 -2.59 14.29
C ALA A 88 5.24 -4.06 14.04
N SER A 89 5.52 -4.84 15.09
CA SER A 89 6.08 -6.20 14.99
C SER A 89 5.18 -7.22 14.29
N PHE A 90 3.89 -6.93 14.20
CA PHE A 90 2.96 -7.70 13.36
C PHE A 90 3.16 -7.46 11.85
N CYS A 91 3.86 -6.39 11.47
CA CYS A 91 3.99 -5.93 10.09
C CYS A 91 5.19 -6.57 9.40
N PRO A 92 5.01 -7.28 8.27
CA PRO A 92 6.12 -7.86 7.51
C PRO A 92 7.01 -6.80 6.80
N ASN A 93 6.66 -5.53 6.92
CA ASN A 93 7.44 -4.40 6.40
C ASN A 93 8.13 -3.59 7.51
N GLU A 94 7.98 -3.94 8.79
CA GLU A 94 8.49 -3.15 9.93
C GLU A 94 9.97 -2.78 9.76
N GLU A 95 10.82 -3.77 9.53
CA GLU A 95 12.27 -3.56 9.39
C GLU A 95 12.62 -2.61 8.24
N VAL A 96 11.97 -2.77 7.09
CA VAL A 96 12.23 -1.94 5.91
C VAL A 96 11.74 -0.51 6.12
N ILE A 97 10.59 -0.34 6.78
CA ILE A 97 10.07 0.98 7.15
C ILE A 97 11.04 1.66 8.15
N ALA A 98 11.58 0.92 9.11
CA ALA A 98 12.56 1.44 10.07
C ALA A 98 13.90 1.84 9.42
N VAL A 99 14.31 1.18 8.35
CA VAL A 99 15.48 1.60 7.56
C VAL A 99 15.18 2.88 6.78
N LEU A 100 14.01 2.95 6.12
CA LEU A 100 13.60 4.13 5.37
C LEU A 100 13.47 5.37 6.27
N SER A 101 12.94 5.22 7.48
CA SER A 101 12.82 6.35 8.42
C SER A 101 14.19 6.89 8.84
N LYS A 102 15.17 6.02 9.05
CA LYS A 102 16.57 6.43 9.33
C LYS A 102 17.18 7.19 8.14
N LEU A 103 16.98 6.70 6.92
CA LEU A 103 17.44 7.38 5.70
C LEU A 103 16.78 8.75 5.51
N SER A 104 15.50 8.88 5.89
CA SER A 104 14.79 10.18 5.89
C SER A 104 15.43 11.19 6.85
N VAL A 105 15.84 10.75 8.04
CA VAL A 105 16.54 11.60 9.02
C VAL A 105 17.89 12.07 8.49
N GLU A 106 18.69 11.17 7.90
CA GLU A 106 20.00 11.52 7.32
C GLU A 106 19.87 12.50 6.14
N THR A 107 18.86 12.29 5.28
CA THR A 107 18.60 13.16 4.13
C THR A 107 18.11 14.54 4.55
N SER A 108 17.25 14.62 5.59
CA SER A 108 16.84 15.91 6.19
C SER A 108 18.00 16.63 6.88
N GLY A 109 18.87 15.90 7.59
CA GLY A 109 20.07 16.46 8.22
C GLY A 109 21.09 17.00 7.22
N GLY A 110 21.25 16.34 6.07
CA GLY A 110 22.13 16.77 4.98
C GLY A 110 21.65 18.03 4.26
N LYS A 111 20.34 18.22 4.12
CA LYS A 111 19.75 19.43 3.50
C LYS A 111 20.02 20.69 4.36
N SER A 112 20.04 20.56 5.69
CA SER A 112 20.34 21.69 6.59
C SER A 112 21.77 22.22 6.48
N PHE A 113 22.73 21.41 5.99
CA PHE A 113 24.15 21.81 5.94
C PHE A 113 24.56 22.49 4.61
N ARG A 114 23.76 22.37 3.54
CA ARG A 114 24.08 22.96 2.23
C ARG A 114 23.53 24.37 1.98
N SER A 115 22.73 24.93 2.89
CA SER A 115 22.14 26.28 2.73
C SER A 115 23.02 27.43 3.24
N ALA A 116 24.29 27.18 3.57
CA ALA A 116 25.21 28.18 4.15
C ALA A 116 26.53 28.37 3.37
N ALA A 117 26.56 28.06 2.07
CA ALA A 117 27.71 28.28 1.19
C ALA A 117 27.35 29.16 0.00
#